data_AF-A0A2K8Z2U9-F1
#
_entry.id   AF-A0A2K8Z2U9-F1
#
_cell.length_a   1.000
_cell.length_b   1.000
_cell.length_c   1.000
_cell.angle_alpha   90.00
_cell.angle_beta   90.00
_cell.angle_gamma   90.00
#
_symmetry.space_group_name_H-M   'P 1'
#
loop_
_entity.id
_entity.type
_entity.pdbx_description
1 polymer ?
#
loop_
_entity_poly.entity_id
_entity_poly.type
_entity_poly.pdbx_seq_one_letter_code
_entity_poly.pdbx_strand_id
1 'polypeptide(L)'
;MLTRPWIFPLVLLSLLLLTCSDVWAGGAPPTAVAKATYQISGAYKAMKILGRTVAMICAMIGSVKVYNKFQMADPDMYRSIFAWIFACLFCLYFPYFFDLLFR
;
A
#
# COMPACT_ATOMS: atom_id res chain seq x y z
N MET A 1 21.75 -24.41 5.57
CA MET A 1 21.07 -25.59 6.16
C MET A 1 19.83 -25.17 6.98
N LEU A 2 18.89 -24.39 6.45
CA LEU A 2 17.60 -24.10 7.11
C LEU A 2 16.46 -23.96 6.08
N THR A 3 16.36 -24.89 5.14
CA THR A 3 15.19 -25.02 4.25
C THR A 3 14.17 -25.96 4.89
N ARG A 4 13.62 -25.57 6.06
CA ARG A 4 12.42 -26.20 6.60
C ARG A 4 11.20 -25.47 6.02
N PRO A 5 10.43 -26.08 5.10
CA PRO A 5 9.41 -25.39 4.30
C PRO A 5 8.24 -24.81 5.13
N TRP A 6 8.12 -25.22 6.39
CA TRP A 6 7.08 -24.80 7.32
C TRP A 6 7.40 -23.53 8.13
N ILE A 7 8.65 -23.05 8.13
CA ILE A 7 9.06 -21.87 8.92
C ILE A 7 8.77 -20.56 8.16
N PHE A 8 8.86 -20.59 6.83
CA PHE A 8 8.58 -19.44 5.97
C PHE A 8 7.18 -18.82 6.17
N PRO A 9 6.06 -19.59 6.25
CA PRO A 9 4.75 -18.99 6.47
C PRO A 9 4.58 -18.38 7.87
N LEU A 10 5.24 -18.92 8.89
CA LEU A 10 5.17 -18.40 10.26
C LEU A 10 5.89 -17.05 10.40
N VAL A 11 7.03 -16.89 9.74
CA VAL A 11 7.77 -15.62 9.70
C VAL A 11 7.00 -14.57 8.90
N LEU A 12 6.39 -14.96 7.77
CA LEU A 12 5.55 -14.06 6.97
C LEU A 12 4.30 -13.59 7.75
N LEU A 13 3.67 -14.48 8.52
CA LEU A 13 2.54 -14.16 9.39
C LEU A 13 2.93 -13.20 10.52
N SER A 14 4.10 -13.40 11.14
CA SER A 14 4.61 -12.48 12.17
C SER A 14 4.93 -11.09 11.62
N LEU A 15 5.48 -10.98 10.42
CA LEU A 15 5.70 -9.70 9.74
C LEU A 15 4.39 -9.00 9.37
N LEU A 16 3.36 -9.75 8.98
CA LEU A 16 2.01 -9.24 8.68
C LEU A 16 1.30 -8.67 9.91
N LEU A 17 1.53 -9.25 11.09
CA LEU A 17 0.91 -8.79 12.33
C LEU A 17 1.57 -7.50 12.85
N LEU A 18 2.88 -7.33 12.65
CA LEU A 18 3.63 -6.13 13.04
C LEU A 18 3.30 -4.89 12.19
N THR A 19 2.86 -5.06 10.94
CA THR A 19 2.45 -3.95 10.08
C THR A 19 0.99 -3.51 10.30
N CYS A 20 0.22 -4.28 11.07
CA CYS A 20 -1.20 -4.01 11.32
C CYS A 20 -1.41 -3.12 12.58
N SER A 21 -0.40 -3.01 13.46
CA SER A 21 -0.52 -2.28 14.73
C SER A 21 -0.57 -0.75 14.62
N ASP A 22 -0.19 -0.18 13.48
CA ASP A 22 -0.15 1.29 13.30
C ASP A 22 -1.52 1.93 12.97
N VAL A 23 -2.59 1.13 12.87
CA VAL A 23 -3.94 1.59 12.45
C VAL A 23 -4.83 2.03 13.63
N TRP A 24 -4.30 2.15 14.86
CA TRP A 24 -5.13 2.43 16.04
C TRP A 24 -4.73 3.66 16.88
N ALA A 25 -4.43 4.79 16.24
CA ALA A 25 -4.26 6.05 16.95
C ALA A 25 -4.81 7.26 16.16
N GLY A 26 -6.05 7.66 16.45
CA GLY A 26 -6.65 8.88 15.91
C GLY A 26 -7.83 9.37 16.75
N GLY A 27 -7.53 10.05 17.87
CA GLY A 27 -8.52 10.65 18.78
C GLY A 27 -9.29 11.84 18.20
N ALA A 28 -10.46 12.12 18.79
CA ALA A 28 -11.33 13.29 18.58
C ALA A 28 -11.85 13.80 19.96
N PRO A 29 -12.57 14.95 20.16
CA PRO A 29 -13.03 16.09 19.30
C PRO A 29 -12.94 17.54 19.96
N PRO A 30 -13.36 18.71 19.36
CA PRO A 30 -14.77 19.25 19.41
C PRO A 30 -15.26 20.26 18.29
N THR A 31 -16.57 20.63 18.32
CA THR A 31 -17.37 21.68 17.56
C THR A 31 -18.05 21.32 16.22
N ALA A 32 -19.36 21.02 16.20
CA ALA A 32 -20.13 20.35 15.14
C ALA A 32 -19.95 20.76 13.65
N VAL A 33 -19.76 22.04 13.27
CA VAL A 33 -19.55 22.45 11.86
C VAL A 33 -18.08 22.35 11.45
N ALA A 34 -17.18 22.70 12.38
CA ALA A 34 -15.79 22.36 12.26
C ALA A 34 -15.61 20.83 12.33
N LYS A 35 -16.44 20.10 13.09
CA LYS A 35 -16.42 18.65 13.24
C LYS A 35 -16.86 17.96 11.97
N ALA A 36 -17.85 18.47 11.24
CA ALA A 36 -18.17 17.96 9.91
C ALA A 36 -17.04 18.26 8.90
N THR A 37 -16.47 19.47 8.94
CA THR A 37 -15.37 19.87 8.04
C THR A 37 -14.05 19.14 8.36
N TYR A 38 -13.74 18.92 9.63
CA TYR A 38 -12.62 18.12 10.14
C TYR A 38 -12.91 16.64 10.06
N GLN A 39 -14.16 16.19 10.03
CA GLN A 39 -14.48 14.79 9.74
C GLN A 39 -14.33 14.50 8.26
N ILE A 40 -14.73 15.42 7.38
CA ILE A 40 -14.52 15.26 5.94
C ILE A 40 -13.03 15.43 5.64
N SER A 41 -12.37 16.49 6.09
CA SER A 41 -10.93 16.73 5.88
C SER A 41 -10.05 15.69 6.61
N GLY A 42 -10.43 15.30 7.83
CA GLY A 42 -9.76 14.25 8.60
C GLY A 42 -9.98 12.86 8.02
N ALA A 43 -11.19 12.54 7.53
CA ALA A 43 -11.44 11.32 6.76
C ALA A 43 -10.68 11.34 5.44
N TYR A 44 -10.58 12.48 4.75
CA TYR A 44 -9.76 12.62 3.54
C TYR A 44 -8.27 12.42 3.84
N LYS A 45 -7.76 12.97 4.95
CA LYS A 45 -6.37 12.76 5.39
C LYS A 45 -6.10 11.31 5.79
N ALA A 46 -7.04 10.68 6.50
CA ALA A 46 -6.97 9.27 6.87
C ALA A 46 -7.11 8.35 5.64
N MET A 47 -7.98 8.67 4.68
CA MET A 47 -8.09 7.92 3.43
C MET A 47 -6.81 8.02 2.60
N LYS A 48 -6.14 9.17 2.58
CA LYS A 48 -4.83 9.33 1.92
C LYS A 48 -3.74 8.45 2.54
N ILE A 49 -3.63 8.42 3.87
CA ILE A 49 -2.60 7.58 4.53
C ILE A 49 -2.89 6.10 4.28
N LEU A 50 -4.14 5.66 4.41
CA LEU A 50 -4.53 4.26 4.16
C LEU A 50 -4.32 3.86 2.70
N GLY A 51 -4.72 4.70 1.74
CA GLY A 51 -4.52 4.45 0.32
C GLY A 51 -3.05 4.30 -0.06
N ARG A 52 -2.18 5.17 0.48
CA ARG A 52 -0.73 5.08 0.26
C ARG A 52 -0.14 3.82 0.90
N THR A 53 -0.59 3.45 2.10
CA THR A 53 -0.14 2.22 2.76
C THR A 53 -0.51 0.97 1.95
N VAL A 54 -1.74 0.89 1.44
CA VAL A 54 -2.15 -0.25 0.57
C VAL A 54 -1.38 -0.27 -0.75
N ALA A 55 -1.10 0.90 -1.34
CA ALA A 55 -0.26 1.00 -2.54
C ALA A 55 1.14 0.42 -2.32
N MET A 56 1.76 0.70 -1.17
CA MET A 56 3.08 0.15 -0.80
C MET A 56 3.05 -1.38 -0.65
N ILE A 57 1.99 -1.93 -0.08
CA ILE A 57 1.83 -3.40 0.08
C ILE A 57 1.65 -4.08 -1.28
N CYS A 58 0.80 -3.52 -2.15
CA CYS A 58 0.58 -4.04 -3.50
C CYS A 58 1.86 -4.01 -4.34
N ALA A 59 2.66 -2.95 -4.20
CA ALA A 59 3.98 -2.85 -4.83
C ALA A 59 4.92 -3.98 -4.38
N MET A 60 5.00 -4.26 -3.07
CA MET A 60 5.85 -5.34 -2.55
C MET A 60 5.46 -6.73 -3.09
N ILE A 61 4.18 -7.01 -3.26
CA ILE A 61 3.73 -8.33 -3.75
C ILE A 61 4.02 -8.49 -5.24
N GLY A 62 3.79 -7.44 -6.03
CA GLY A 62 4.02 -7.47 -7.47
C GLY A 62 5.51 -7.54 -7.83
N SER A 63 6.39 -6.95 -7.01
CA SER A 63 7.84 -7.02 -7.25
C SER A 63 8.34 -8.48 -7.21
N VAL A 64 7.83 -9.33 -6.32
CA VAL A 64 8.22 -10.75 -6.23
C VAL A 64 7.91 -11.52 -7.51
N LYS A 65 6.73 -11.29 -8.12
CA LYS A 65 6.36 -11.93 -9.40
C LYS A 65 7.23 -11.44 -10.55
N VAL A 66 7.56 -10.15 -10.56
CA VAL A 66 8.46 -9.55 -11.52
C VAL A 66 9.89 -10.12 -11.37
N TYR A 67 10.41 -10.23 -10.14
CA TYR A 67 11.70 -10.85 -9.83
C TYR A 67 11.80 -12.31 -10.28
N ASN A 68 10.70 -13.06 -10.14
CA ASN A 68 10.68 -14.44 -10.62
C ASN A 68 10.82 -14.50 -12.15
N LYS A 69 10.13 -13.62 -12.90
CA LYS A 69 10.28 -13.51 -14.37
C LYS A 69 11.67 -13.01 -14.81
N PHE A 70 12.32 -12.16 -14.01
CA PHE A 70 13.70 -11.72 -14.25
C PHE A 70 14.71 -12.88 -14.18
N GLN A 71 14.56 -13.81 -13.23
CA GLN A 71 15.46 -14.95 -13.09
C GLN A 71 15.27 -16.00 -14.19
N MET A 72 14.10 -16.05 -14.82
CA MET A 72 13.76 -17.02 -15.86
C MET A 72 14.09 -16.53 -17.28
N ALA A 73 14.63 -15.31 -17.44
CA ALA A 73 14.96 -14.70 -18.73
C ALA A 73 13.82 -14.75 -19.78
N ASP A 74 12.56 -14.67 -19.33
CA ASP A 74 11.39 -14.69 -20.22
C ASP A 74 11.37 -13.44 -21.12
N PRO A 75 11.15 -13.56 -22.45
CA PRO A 75 11.05 -12.40 -23.34
C PRO A 75 9.87 -11.47 -22.99
N ASP A 76 8.87 -11.96 -22.25
CA ASP A 76 7.70 -11.18 -21.77
C ASP A 76 7.95 -10.38 -20.48
N MET A 77 9.18 -10.41 -19.96
CA MET A 77 9.56 -9.75 -18.71
C MET A 77 9.36 -8.22 -18.80
N TYR A 78 9.82 -7.59 -19.88
CA TYR A 78 9.71 -6.14 -20.07
C TYR A 78 8.25 -5.66 -20.02
N ARG A 79 7.33 -6.34 -20.71
CA ARG A 79 5.89 -6.00 -20.70
C ARG A 79 5.28 -6.10 -19.31
N SER A 80 5.70 -7.12 -18.55
CA SER A 80 5.23 -7.36 -17.17
C SER A 80 5.75 -6.29 -16.20
N ILE A 81 7.02 -5.88 -16.34
CA ILE A 81 7.64 -4.83 -15.52
C ILE A 81 7.00 -3.48 -15.80
N PHE A 82 6.85 -3.11 -17.07
CA PHE A 82 6.25 -1.82 -17.43
C PHE A 82 4.81 -1.71 -16.92
N ALA A 83 4.01 -2.77 -17.04
CA ALA A 83 2.66 -2.81 -16.49
C ALA A 83 2.65 -2.70 -14.95
N TRP A 84 3.57 -3.38 -14.26
CA TRP A 84 3.68 -3.32 -12.80
C TRP A 84 4.11 -1.93 -12.30
N ILE A 85 5.11 -1.32 -12.93
CA ILE A 85 5.58 0.03 -12.58
C ILE A 85 4.48 1.06 -12.83
N PHE A 86 3.76 0.97 -13.95
CA PHE A 86 2.66 1.91 -14.24
C PHE A 86 1.52 1.79 -13.23
N ALA A 87 1.14 0.56 -12.86
CA ALA A 87 0.14 0.32 -11.82
C ALA A 87 0.59 0.88 -10.45
N CYS A 88 1.88 0.73 -10.12
CA CYS A 88 2.46 1.22 -8.87
C CYS A 88 2.49 2.75 -8.80
N LEU A 89 2.88 3.42 -9.90
CA LEU A 89 2.86 4.88 -9.99
C LEU A 89 1.43 5.41 -9.90
N PHE A 90 0.49 4.80 -10.62
CA PHE A 90 -0.92 5.20 -10.57
C PHE A 90 -1.48 5.17 -9.14
N CYS A 91 -1.31 4.07 -8.42
CA CYS A 91 -1.79 3.96 -7.02
C CYS A 91 -1.12 4.98 -6.08
N LEU A 92 0.13 5.37 -6.32
CA LEU A 92 0.85 6.35 -5.50
C LEU A 92 0.38 7.79 -5.76
N TYR A 93 0.11 8.13 -7.03
CA TYR A 93 -0.29 9.47 -7.44
C TYR A 93 -1.81 9.72 -7.38
N PHE A 94 -2.62 8.66 -7.33
CA PHE A 94 -4.08 8.74 -7.17
C PHE A 94 -4.56 9.69 -6.05
N PRO A 95 -4.05 9.62 -4.81
CA PRO A 95 -4.46 10.55 -3.75
C PRO A 95 -4.07 12.01 -4.03
N TYR A 96 -2.99 12.26 -4.78
CA TYR A 96 -2.58 13.63 -5.13
C TYR A 96 -3.47 14.24 -6.21
N PHE A 97 -3.96 13.42 -7.16
CA PHE A 97 -4.94 13.85 -8.16
C PHE A 97 -6.27 14.29 -7.50
N PHE A 98 -6.74 13.52 -6.51
CA PHE A 98 -7.93 13.89 -5.74
C PHE A 98 -7.71 15.17 -4.92
N ASP A 99 -6.51 15.39 -4.38
CA ASP A 99 -6.16 16.65 -3.71
C ASP A 99 -6.19 17.84 -4.66
N LEU A 100 -5.86 17.64 -5.94
CA LEU A 100 -5.87 18.68 -6.97
C LEU A 100 -7.29 19.05 -7.44
N LEU A 101 -8.22 18.09 -7.42
CA LEU A 101 -9.60 18.27 -7.87
C LEU A 101 -10.52 18.89 -6.80
N PHE A 102 -10.23 18.64 -5.52
CA PHE A 102 -11.02 19.09 -4.38
C PHE A 102 -10.34 20.18 -3.53
N ARG A 103 -9.27 20.80 -4.06
CA ARG A 103 -8.66 22.00 -3.48
C ARG A 103 -9.30 23.27 -3.99
#